data_AF-A0A847N1W1-F1
#
_entry.id   AF-A0A847N1W1-F1
#
_cell.length_a   1.000
_cell.length_b   1.000
_cell.length_c   1.000
_cell.angle_alpha   90.00
_cell.angle_beta   90.00
_cell.angle_gamma   90.00
#
_symmetry.space_group_name_H-M   'P 1'
#
loop_
_entity.id
_entity.type
_entity.pdbx_description
1 polymer ?
#
loop_
_entity_poly.entity_id
_entity_poly.type
_entity_poly.pdbx_seq_one_letter_code
_entity_poly.pdbx_strand_id
1 'polypeptide(L)' 'PISTLKTAGEGGAWGIALLASYLVHKKNQKLADYLATEVFANAEKSTIAPTKEDIEGFNVFLKRYKDGLPILRTAINALN' A
#
# COMPACT_ATOMS: atom_id res chain seq x y z
N PRO A 1 -0.41 -11.16 1.81
CA PRO A 1 -0.35 -10.40 3.09
C PRO A 1 -0.22 -8.92 2.78
N ILE A 2 -0.84 -8.06 3.58
CA ILE A 2 -0.71 -6.60 3.47
C ILE A 2 -0.06 -6.10 4.75
N SER A 3 0.92 -5.21 4.61
CA SER A 3 1.61 -4.61 5.73
C SER A 3 1.55 -3.09 5.66
N THR A 4 1.40 -2.45 6.81
CA THR A 4 1.46 -1.00 6.96
C THR A 4 2.38 -0.63 8.12
N LEU A 5 3.04 0.52 8.01
CA LEU A 5 3.72 1.14 9.15
C LEU A 5 2.73 2.06 9.87
N LYS A 6 2.92 2.27 11.17
CA LYS A 6 2.13 3.24 11.94
C LYS A 6 2.14 4.64 11.31
N THR A 7 3.26 5.04 10.70
CA THR A 7 3.44 6.34 10.04
C THR A 7 2.91 6.38 8.61
N ALA A 8 2.24 5.33 8.12
CA ALA A 8 1.72 5.29 6.75
C ALA A 8 0.71 6.42 6.46
N GLY A 9 0.04 6.95 7.50
CA GLY A 9 -0.89 8.08 7.38
C GLY A 9 -0.25 9.45 7.14
N GLU A 10 1.04 9.60 7.42
CA GLU A 10 1.74 10.89 7.31
C GLU A 10 2.08 11.28 5.85
N GLY A 11 2.08 10.29 4.96
CA GLY A 11 2.20 10.51 3.51
C GLY A 11 3.51 11.17 3.05
N GLY A 12 3.44 11.91 1.95
CA GLY A 12 4.60 12.44 1.25
C GLY A 12 5.40 13.49 2.03
N ALA A 13 4.73 14.31 2.85
CA ALA A 13 5.39 15.33 3.66
C ALA A 13 6.38 14.71 4.66
N TRP A 14 6.01 13.58 5.27
CA TRP A 14 6.89 12.81 6.14
C TRP A 14 8.08 12.23 5.40
N GLY A 15 7.87 11.74 4.17
CA GLY A 15 8.95 11.31 3.29
C GLY A 15 9.96 12.44 2.99
N ILE A 16 9.48 13.65 2.72
CA ILE A 16 10.33 14.83 2.48
C ILE A 16 11.13 15.18 3.74
N ALA A 17 10.49 15.18 4.91
CA ALA A 17 11.17 15.42 6.19
C ALA A 17 12.28 14.38 6.46
N LEU A 18 12.04 13.12 6.11
CA LEU A 18 13.02 12.05 6.19
C LEU A 18 14.22 12.25 5.28
N LEU A 19 13.98 12.70 4.04
CA LEU A 19 15.05 13.01 3.10
C LEU A 19 15.89 14.20 3.58
N ALA A 20 15.25 15.24 4.13
CA ALA A 20 15.96 16.36 4.76
C ALA A 20 16.81 15.89 5.95
N SER A 21 16.24 15.05 6.83
CA SER A 21 16.95 14.44 7.95
C SER A 21 18.15 13.60 7.50
N TYR A 22 17.99 12.81 6.43
CA TYR A 22 19.07 12.01 5.85
C TYR A 22 20.25 12.89 5.40
N LEU A 23 19.98 14.03 4.75
CA LEU A 23 21.04 14.93 4.30
C LEU A 23 21.84 15.54 5.46
N VAL A 24 21.19 15.75 6.61
CA VAL A 24 21.84 16.30 7.82
C VAL A 24 22.63 15.23 8.58
N HIS A 25 22.11 14.00 8.67
CA HIS A 25 22.64 12.97 9.58
C HIS A 25 23.46 11.87 8.89
N LYS A 26 23.54 11.84 7.55
CA LYS A 26 24.25 10.77 6.83
C LYS A 26 25.73 10.73 7.20
N LYS A 27 26.17 9.60 7.77
CA LYS A 27 27.58 9.30 8.05
C LYS A 27 28.20 8.52 6.89
N ASN A 28 28.14 9.06 5.67
CA ASN A 28 28.51 8.39 4.40
C ASN A 28 27.70 7.12 4.05
N GLN A 29 26.59 6.84 4.74
CA GLN A 29 25.71 5.72 4.43
C GLN A 29 24.77 6.02 3.26
N LYS A 30 24.36 4.99 2.51
CA LYS A 30 23.34 5.14 1.46
C LYS A 30 21.97 5.37 2.10
N LEU A 31 21.07 6.01 1.36
CA LEU A 31 19.71 6.28 1.83
C LEU A 31 18.99 4.99 2.24
N ALA A 32 19.12 3.92 1.45
CA ALA A 32 18.49 2.64 1.76
C ALA A 32 18.95 2.08 3.11
N ASP A 33 20.26 2.18 3.40
CA ASP A 33 20.83 1.71 4.66
C ASP A 33 20.32 2.56 5.83
N TYR A 34 20.36 3.90 5.71
CA TYR A 34 19.81 4.82 6.72
C TYR A 34 18.33 4.52 7.04
N LEU A 35 17.52 4.34 5.99
CA LEU A 35 16.11 4.02 6.16
C LEU A 35 15.94 2.69 6.88
N ALA A 36 16.68 1.65 6.50
CA ALA A 36 16.55 0.33 7.11
C ALA A 36 17.05 0.28 8.56
N THR A 37 18.18 0.92 8.87
CA THR A 37 18.89 0.74 10.15
C THR A 37 18.59 1.83 11.17
N GLU A 38 18.22 3.04 10.76
CA GLU A 38 17.97 4.15 11.69
C GLU A 38 16.49 4.53 11.75
N VAL A 39 15.80 4.56 10.61
CA VAL A 39 14.43 5.06 10.54
C VAL A 39 13.40 3.97 10.79
N PHE A 40 13.57 2.82 10.12
CA PHE A 40 12.61 1.72 10.14
C PHE A 40 13.02 0.55 11.03
N ALA A 41 14.23 0.56 11.60
CA ALA A 41 14.72 -0.54 12.43
C ALA A 41 13.77 -0.89 13.59
N ASN A 42 13.12 0.11 14.17
CA ASN A 42 12.14 -0.03 15.25
C ASN A 42 10.73 0.42 14.84
N ALA A 43 10.44 0.49 13.55
CA ALA A 43 9.13 0.95 13.10
C ALA A 43 8.05 -0.08 13.43
N GLU A 44 6.98 0.38 14.07
CA GLU A 44 5.82 -0.43 14.37
C GLU A 44 5.09 -0.78 13.06
N LYS A 45 5.05 -2.08 12.74
CA LYS A 45 4.50 -2.63 11.50
C LYS A 45 3.29 -3.51 11.83
N SER A 46 2.14 -3.17 11.26
CA SER A 46 0.96 -4.04 11.27
C SER A 46 0.93 -4.88 10.00
N THR A 47 0.70 -6.19 10.13
CA THR A 47 0.59 -7.10 8.98
C THR A 47 -0.65 -7.96 9.13
N ILE A 48 -1.47 -7.98 8.09
CA ILE A 48 -2.66 -8.83 8.01
C ILE A 48 -2.47 -9.82 6.86
N ALA A 49 -2.64 -11.10 7.16
CA ALA A 49 -2.69 -12.15 6.16
C ALA A 49 -4.15 -12.43 5.83
N PRO A 50 -4.49 -12.65 4.54
CA PRO A 50 -5.83 -13.07 4.18
C PRO A 50 -6.09 -14.49 4.71
N THR A 51 -7.32 -14.76 5.10
CA THR A 51 -7.78 -16.13 5.37
C THR A 51 -8.06 -16.86 4.06
N LYS A 52 -8.22 -18.18 4.12
CA LYS A 52 -8.60 -18.97 2.93
C LYS A 52 -9.99 -18.56 2.43
N GLU A 53 -10.89 -18.29 3.37
CA GLU A 53 -12.26 -17.86 3.14
C GLU A 53 -12.30 -16.48 2.46
N ASP A 54 -11.44 -15.54 2.88
CA ASP A 54 -11.29 -14.24 2.21
C ASP A 54 -10.89 -14.45 0.74
N ILE A 55 -9.88 -15.28 0.47
CA ILE A 55 -9.37 -15.52 -0.88
C ILE A 55 -10.47 -16.11 -1.77
N GLU A 56 -11.14 -17.16 -1.29
CA GLU A 56 -12.21 -17.82 -2.06
C GLU A 56 -13.40 -16.89 -2.30
N GLY A 57 -13.84 -16.15 -1.27
CA GLY A 57 -14.93 -15.19 -1.37
C GLY A 57 -14.62 -14.07 -2.37
N PHE A 58 -13.43 -13.46 -2.29
CA PHE A 58 -13.03 -12.40 -3.21
C PHE A 58 -12.85 -12.92 -4.65
N ASN A 59 -12.40 -14.15 -4.86
CA ASN A 59 -12.32 -14.74 -6.19
C ASN A 59 -13.71 -14.86 -6.85
N VAL A 60 -14.70 -15.35 -6.09
CA VAL A 60 -16.09 -15.45 -6.57
C VAL A 60 -16.65 -14.05 -6.86
N PHE A 61 -16.44 -13.10 -5.95
CA PHE A 61 -16.87 -11.72 -6.15
C PHE A 61 -16.24 -11.10 -7.40
N LEU A 62 -14.92 -11.20 -7.57
CA LEU A 62 -14.19 -10.62 -8.70
C LEU A 62 -14.62 -11.23 -10.03
N LYS A 63 -14.91 -12.54 -10.07
CA LYS A 63 -15.49 -13.18 -11.25
C LYS A 63 -16.83 -12.53 -11.62
N ARG A 64 -17.77 -12.46 -10.67
CA ARG A 64 -19.10 -11.86 -10.88
C ARG A 64 -19.01 -10.38 -11.27
N TYR A 65 -18.14 -9.63 -10.62
CA TYR A 65 -17.90 -8.22 -10.91
C TYR A 65 -17.44 -8.03 -12.36
N LYS A 66 -16.45 -8.81 -12.81
CA LYS A 66 -15.95 -8.78 -14.19
C LYS A 66 -17.02 -9.20 -15.20
N ASP A 67 -17.75 -10.27 -14.91
CA ASP A 67 -18.84 -10.76 -15.75
C ASP A 67 -19.98 -9.72 -15.87
N GLY A 68 -20.14 -8.84 -14.87
CA GLY A 68 -21.11 -7.74 -14.87
C GLY A 68 -20.68 -6.48 -15.63
N LEU A 69 -19.38 -6.28 -15.91
CA LEU A 69 -18.89 -5.08 -16.60
C LEU A 69 -19.53 -4.86 -17.99
N PRO A 70 -19.73 -5.89 -18.84
CA PRO A 70 -20.42 -5.72 -20.11
C PRO A 70 -21.89 -5.31 -19.97
N ILE A 71 -22.56 -5.77 -18.91
CA ILE A 71 -23.95 -5.40 -18.60
C ILE A 71 -24.00 -3.91 -18.26
N LEU A 72 -23.13 -3.45 -17.35
CA LEU A 72 -23.01 -2.03 -16.99
C LEU A 72 -22.71 -1.16 -18.22
N ARG A 73 -21.77 -1.59 -19.07
CA ARG A 73 -21.42 -0.87 -20.29
C ARG A 73 -22.59 -0.76 -21.27
N THR A 74 -23.33 -1.85 -21.46
CA THR A 74 -24.52 -1.85 -22.33
C THR A 74 -25.61 -0.93 -21.79
N ALA A 75 -25.85 -0.96 -20.48
CA ALA A 75 -26.83 -0.10 -19.83
C ALA A 75 -26.50 1.40 -20.03
N ILE A 76 -25.23 1.78 -19.87
CA ILE A 76 -24.77 3.16 -20.12
C ILE A 76 -24.95 3.54 -21.60
N ASN A 77 -24.58 2.64 -22.53
CA ASN A 77 -24.73 2.91 -23.95
C ASN A 77 -26.19 3.06 -24.41
N ALA A 78 -27.14 2.41 -23.74
CA ALA A 78 -28.56 2.49 -24.08
C ALA A 78 -29.24 3.79 -23.57
N LEU A 79 -28.58 4.54 -22.67
CA LEU A 79 -29.06 5.82 -22.13
C LEU A 79 -28.51 7.04 -22.89
N ASN A 80 -27.56 6.83 -23.81
CA ASN A 80 -26.95 7.84 -24.67
C ASN A 80 -27.37 7.63 -26.13
#